data_AF-A0A653SP68-F1
#
_entry.id   AF-A0A653SP68-F1
#
_cell.length_a   1.000
_cell.length_b   1.000
_cell.length_c   1.000
_cell.angle_alpha   90.00
_cell.angle_beta   90.00
_cell.angle_gamma   90.00
#
_symmetry.space_group_name_H-M   'P 1'
#
loop_
_entity.id
_entity.type
_entity.pdbx_description
1 polymer ?
#
loop_
_entity_poly.entity_id
_entity_poly.type
_entity_poly.pdbx_seq_one_letter_code
_entity_poly.pdbx_strand_id
1 'polypeptide(L)'
;MSHLTPLESAVMDAMVWQMGDSVPDLAAQAASSSPGLRRNTGAGLYSRIVVDADRIAANPDATGLFGTVHVMVGDLPDPIGFQIELRQGRLMALHGQSYGQDTRAIDFSSTPFGEVFTVDARGQSILYRPAWRAPDPVVPRPRPAARQTAQIQTPAQTKAVVGAGSAGLAPPTPPPTGLQTPLPRPPPRPA
;
A
#
# COMPACT_ATOMS: atom_id res chain seq x y z
N MET A 1 -8.60 13.40 -8.78
CA MET A 1 -7.51 13.95 -9.62
C MET A 1 -6.43 14.42 -8.67
N SER A 2 -5.22 13.87 -8.78
CA SER A 2 -4.10 14.25 -7.91
C SER A 2 -3.69 15.69 -8.21
N HIS A 3 -3.45 16.49 -7.18
CA HIS A 3 -3.08 17.91 -7.32
C HIS A 3 -1.57 18.12 -7.58
N LEU A 4 -0.84 17.03 -7.80
CA LEU A 4 0.58 17.02 -8.10
C LEU A 4 0.84 17.34 -9.57
N THR A 5 2.03 17.83 -9.88
CA THR A 5 2.49 17.96 -11.27
C THR A 5 2.63 16.60 -11.94
N PRO A 6 2.71 16.53 -13.28
CA PRO A 6 2.97 15.27 -13.98
C PRO A 6 4.23 14.54 -13.47
N LEU A 7 5.33 15.27 -13.26
CA LEU A 7 6.59 14.72 -12.74
C LEU A 7 6.42 14.18 -11.32
N GLU A 8 5.85 14.98 -10.42
CA GLU A 8 5.61 14.55 -9.03
C GLU A 8 4.69 13.34 -8.96
N SER A 9 3.65 13.28 -9.80
CA SER A 9 2.73 12.14 -9.87
C SER A 9 3.46 10.87 -10.29
N ALA A 10 4.26 10.93 -11.37
CA ALA A 10 5.01 9.79 -11.87
C ALA A 10 6.05 9.29 -10.86
N VAL A 11 6.73 10.20 -10.17
CA VAL A 11 7.67 9.85 -9.10
C VAL A 11 6.94 9.20 -7.92
N MET A 12 5.81 9.76 -7.48
CA MET A 12 5.03 9.18 -6.38
C MET A 12 4.50 7.79 -6.72
N ASP A 13 4.03 7.57 -7.95
CA ASP A 13 3.57 6.25 -8.40
C ASP A 13 4.71 5.22 -8.40
N ALA A 14 5.91 5.63 -8.83
CA ALA A 14 7.11 4.78 -8.76
C ALA A 14 7.56 4.52 -7.31
N MET A 15 7.47 5.52 -6.43
CA MET A 15 7.75 5.37 -4.99
C MET A 15 6.79 4.40 -4.31
N VAL A 16 5.49 4.53 -4.59
CA VAL A 16 4.45 3.62 -4.11
C VAL A 16 4.71 2.19 -4.58
N TRP A 17 5.17 2.03 -5.82
CA TRP A 17 5.54 0.72 -6.34
C TRP A 17 6.74 0.14 -5.58
N GLN A 18 7.81 0.93 -5.43
CA GLN A 18 9.07 0.51 -4.78
C GLN A 18 8.90 0.22 -3.29
N MET A 19 8.09 1.02 -2.59
CA MET A 19 8.03 1.05 -1.12
C MET A 19 6.75 0.46 -0.54
N GLY A 20 5.88 -0.13 -1.37
CA GLY A 20 4.53 -0.54 -0.97
C GLY A 20 4.45 -1.39 0.29
N ASP A 21 5.45 -2.25 0.56
CA ASP A 21 5.47 -3.09 1.76
C ASP A 21 6.02 -2.35 2.99
N SER A 22 6.91 -1.38 2.79
CA SER A 22 7.55 -0.62 3.88
C SER A 22 6.69 0.54 4.37
N VAL A 23 5.90 1.15 3.46
CA VAL A 23 5.00 2.28 3.74
C VAL A 23 3.64 2.01 3.08
N PRO A 24 2.82 1.11 3.66
CA PRO A 24 1.61 0.59 3.02
C PRO A 24 0.56 1.64 2.67
N ASP A 25 0.54 2.76 3.38
CA ASP A 25 -0.42 3.84 3.22
C ASP A 25 0.04 4.97 2.29
N LEU A 26 1.26 4.90 1.75
CA LEU A 26 1.86 5.93 0.89
C LEU A 26 0.97 6.27 -0.31
N ALA A 27 0.40 5.25 -0.96
CA ALA A 27 -0.49 5.44 -2.12
C ALA A 27 -1.70 6.29 -1.74
N ALA A 28 -2.31 5.98 -0.60
CA ALA A 28 -3.49 6.68 -0.13
C ALA A 28 -3.15 8.10 0.34
N GLN A 29 -1.95 8.32 0.91
CA GLN A 29 -1.46 9.65 1.28
C GLN A 29 -1.21 10.52 0.04
N ALA A 30 -0.54 9.97 -0.98
CA ALA A 30 -0.27 10.68 -2.24
C ALA A 30 -1.57 11.06 -2.97
N ALA A 31 -2.53 10.14 -3.03
CA ALA A 31 -3.82 10.36 -3.68
C ALA A 31 -4.66 11.46 -3.01
N SER A 32 -4.58 11.58 -1.67
CA SER A 32 -5.29 12.61 -0.90
C SER A 32 -4.46 13.87 -0.68
N SER A 33 -3.26 13.96 -1.28
CA SER A 33 -2.35 15.07 -1.03
C SER A 33 -2.73 16.32 -1.81
N SER A 34 -2.35 17.47 -1.26
CA SER A 34 -2.38 18.76 -1.94
C SER A 34 -0.95 19.29 -2.11
N PRO A 35 -0.65 19.98 -3.22
CA PRO A 35 0.62 20.64 -3.42
C PRO A 35 0.78 21.72 -2.38
N GLY A 36 1.92 21.71 -1.69
CA GLY A 36 2.35 22.80 -0.84
C GLY A 36 3.29 23.74 -1.59
N LEU A 37 4.34 24.15 -0.91
CA LEU A 37 5.43 24.94 -1.48
C LEU A 37 6.26 24.08 -2.44
N ARG A 38 6.44 24.54 -3.68
CA ARG A 38 7.44 24.00 -4.62
C ARG A 38 8.59 24.98 -4.78
N ARG A 39 9.81 24.48 -4.76
CA ARG A 39 11.04 25.26 -4.92
C ARG A 39 12.08 24.52 -5.74
N ASN A 40 12.61 25.20 -6.74
CA ASN A 40 13.87 24.82 -7.36
C ASN A 40 15.02 25.29 -6.46
N THR A 41 15.91 24.38 -6.08
CA THR A 41 17.02 24.67 -5.16
C THR A 41 18.30 25.06 -5.90
N GLY A 42 18.30 25.00 -7.23
CA GLY A 42 19.46 25.07 -8.10
C GLY A 42 20.26 23.77 -8.19
N ALA A 43 20.02 22.83 -7.26
CA ALA A 43 20.57 21.48 -7.25
C ALA A 43 19.46 20.41 -7.37
N GLY A 44 18.25 20.81 -7.77
CA GLY A 44 17.11 19.95 -7.97
C GLY A 44 15.81 20.57 -7.45
N LEU A 45 14.94 19.72 -6.91
CA LEU A 45 13.57 20.02 -6.54
C LEU A 45 13.37 19.83 -5.03
N TYR A 46 12.65 20.75 -4.41
CA TYR A 46 11.97 20.51 -3.14
C TYR A 46 10.49 20.80 -3.33
N SER A 47 9.64 19.83 -3.02
CA SER A 47 8.19 19.99 -3.06
C SER A 47 7.59 19.55 -1.73
N ARG A 48 6.98 20.48 -1.00
CA ARG A 48 6.25 20.17 0.21
C ARG A 48 4.93 19.53 -0.16
N ILE A 49 4.60 18.43 0.50
CA ILE A 49 3.35 17.71 0.32
C ILE A 49 2.48 17.94 1.55
N VAL A 50 1.23 18.36 1.33
CA VAL A 50 0.27 18.54 2.41
C VAL A 50 -0.66 17.33 2.39
N VAL A 51 -0.71 16.61 3.50
CA VAL A 51 -1.64 15.50 3.73
C VAL A 51 -2.47 15.78 4.98
N ASP A 52 -3.58 15.05 5.14
CA ASP A 52 -4.49 15.20 6.27
C ASP A 52 -3.74 15.07 7.62
N ALA A 53 -3.94 16.08 8.48
CA ALA A 53 -3.31 16.18 9.77
C ALA A 53 -3.81 15.16 10.79
N ASP A 54 -5.03 14.64 10.62
CA ASP A 54 -5.68 13.71 11.54
C ASP A 54 -5.58 12.25 11.07
N ARG A 55 -4.96 12.02 9.90
CA ARG A 55 -4.72 10.66 9.40
C ARG A 55 -3.76 9.89 10.32
N ILE A 56 -4.20 8.71 10.74
CA ILE A 56 -3.36 7.71 11.40
C ILE A 56 -2.49 7.03 10.33
N ALA A 57 -1.16 7.09 10.50
CA ALA A 57 -0.22 6.42 9.61
C ALA A 57 -0.17 4.91 9.91
N ALA A 58 -0.08 4.09 8.86
CA ALA A 58 0.01 2.64 9.01
C ALA A 58 1.35 2.18 9.61
N ASN A 59 2.41 2.96 9.38
CA ASN A 59 3.74 2.73 9.93
C ASN A 59 4.28 4.02 10.57
N PRO A 60 3.95 4.31 11.85
CA PRO A 60 4.37 5.54 12.51
C PRO A 60 5.87 5.61 12.80
N ASP A 61 6.62 4.51 12.66
CA ASP A 61 8.07 4.50 12.89
C ASP A 61 8.86 4.97 11.66
N ALA A 62 8.24 4.99 10.47
CA ALA A 62 8.86 5.45 9.24
C ALA A 62 9.13 6.97 9.28
N THR A 63 10.35 7.36 9.67
CA THR A 63 10.80 8.76 9.72
C THR A 63 12.15 8.90 9.04
N GLY A 64 12.29 9.90 8.17
CA GLY A 64 13.51 10.14 7.40
C GLY A 64 13.26 10.27 5.90
N LEU A 65 14.33 10.19 5.12
CA LEU A 65 14.28 10.18 3.65
C LEU A 65 14.25 8.73 3.14
N PHE A 66 13.38 8.46 2.17
CA PHE A 66 13.17 7.13 1.62
C PHE A 66 13.06 7.16 0.10
N GLY A 67 13.36 6.01 -0.51
CA GLY A 67 13.24 5.79 -1.94
C GLY A 67 14.51 6.07 -2.72
N THR A 68 14.52 5.59 -3.96
CA THR A 68 15.67 5.66 -4.89
C THR A 68 15.18 5.80 -6.34
N VAL A 69 14.09 6.52 -6.55
CA VAL A 69 13.53 6.74 -7.89
C VAL A 69 14.43 7.71 -8.65
N HIS A 70 14.72 7.44 -9.92
CA HIS A 70 15.48 8.33 -10.78
C HIS A 70 14.64 8.69 -12.00
N VAL A 71 14.69 9.94 -12.46
CA VAL A 71 13.92 10.38 -13.63
C VAL A 71 14.78 11.21 -14.56
N MET A 72 14.68 10.93 -15.86
CA MET A 72 15.25 11.78 -16.91
C MET A 72 14.38 13.04 -17.03
N VAL A 73 14.91 14.22 -16.71
CA VAL A 73 14.14 15.48 -16.71
C VAL A 73 14.73 16.46 -17.73
N GLY A 74 13.90 16.92 -18.66
CA GLY A 74 14.31 17.80 -19.75
C GLY A 74 15.50 17.23 -20.52
N ASP A 75 16.47 18.10 -20.77
CA ASP A 75 17.72 17.77 -21.47
C ASP A 75 18.91 17.59 -20.50
N LEU A 76 18.65 17.30 -19.22
CA LEU A 76 19.72 17.04 -18.26
C LEU A 76 20.53 15.79 -18.67
N PRO A 77 21.87 15.84 -18.64
CA PRO A 77 22.70 14.70 -18.99
C PRO A 77 22.54 13.51 -18.03
N ASP A 78 22.35 13.76 -16.73
CA ASP A 78 22.14 12.71 -15.73
C ASP A 78 20.73 12.80 -15.13
N PRO A 79 20.11 11.68 -14.73
CA PRO A 79 18.80 11.69 -14.10
C PRO A 79 18.81 12.42 -12.76
N ILE A 80 17.66 12.94 -12.36
CA ILE A 80 17.45 13.46 -11.01
C ILE A 80 17.03 12.30 -10.11
N GLY A 81 17.72 12.14 -8.98
CA GLY A 81 17.34 11.19 -7.93
C GLY A 81 16.28 11.78 -7.01
N PHE A 82 15.22 11.03 -6.76
CA PHE A 82 14.09 11.45 -5.94
C PHE A 82 13.99 10.62 -4.67
N GLN A 83 13.59 11.29 -3.59
CA GLN A 83 13.31 10.71 -2.28
C GLN A 83 12.09 11.37 -1.67
N ILE A 84 11.29 10.59 -0.93
CA ILE A 84 10.22 11.14 -0.11
C ILE A 84 10.73 11.36 1.31
N GLU A 85 10.28 12.43 1.94
CA GLU A 85 10.45 12.65 3.37
C GLU A 85 9.21 12.18 4.11
N LEU A 86 9.42 11.26 5.06
CA LEU A 86 8.40 10.81 5.98
C LEU A 86 8.71 11.32 7.39
N ARG A 87 7.66 11.70 8.11
CA ARG A 87 7.74 12.00 9.54
C ARG A 87 6.61 11.26 10.25
N GLN A 88 6.99 10.32 11.11
CA GLN A 88 6.04 9.45 11.80
C GLN A 88 5.06 8.74 10.84
N GLY A 89 5.59 8.22 9.74
CA GLY A 89 4.82 7.57 8.68
C GLY A 89 4.06 8.52 7.76
N ARG A 90 4.09 9.84 8.01
CA ARG A 90 3.38 10.83 7.21
C ARG A 90 4.27 11.43 6.12
N LEU A 91 3.75 11.49 4.90
CA LEU A 91 4.39 12.14 3.76
C LEU A 91 4.46 13.65 3.95
N MET A 92 5.68 14.17 4.00
CA MET A 92 5.95 15.59 4.27
C MET A 92 6.46 16.34 3.03
N ALA A 93 7.33 15.70 2.25
CA ALA A 93 7.97 16.33 1.10
C ALA A 93 8.45 15.31 0.07
N LEU A 94 8.65 15.81 -1.15
CA LEU A 94 9.41 15.18 -2.21
C LEU A 94 10.70 15.99 -2.44
N HIS A 95 11.82 15.30 -2.39
CA HIS A 95 13.15 15.84 -2.66
C HIS A 95 13.64 15.27 -4.00
N GLY A 96 14.21 16.13 -4.83
CA GLY A 96 14.90 15.77 -6.07
C GLY A 96 16.30 16.35 -6.06
N GLN A 97 17.30 15.53 -6.37
CA GLN A 97 18.71 15.89 -6.37
C GLN A 97 19.33 15.61 -7.74
N SER A 98 19.98 16.62 -8.33
CA SER A 98 20.53 16.58 -9.69
C SER A 98 21.99 16.15 -9.78
N TYR A 99 22.57 15.58 -8.71
CA TYR A 99 23.97 15.12 -8.65
C TYR A 99 25.02 16.16 -9.06
N GLY A 100 24.78 17.43 -8.77
CA GLY A 100 25.72 18.52 -9.06
C GLY A 100 25.45 19.26 -10.37
N GLN A 101 24.45 18.84 -11.15
CA GLN A 101 24.01 19.57 -12.33
C GLN A 101 23.23 20.83 -11.93
N ASP A 102 23.42 21.94 -12.65
CA ASP A 102 22.65 23.17 -12.43
C ASP A 102 21.23 22.99 -12.99
N THR A 103 20.24 23.17 -12.12
CA THR A 103 18.82 23.03 -12.48
C THR A 103 18.07 24.36 -12.43
N ARG A 104 18.71 25.49 -12.14
CA ARG A 104 18.03 26.78 -11.90
C ARG A 104 17.12 27.25 -13.05
N ALA A 105 17.43 26.86 -14.28
CA ALA A 105 16.65 27.20 -15.47
C ALA A 105 15.44 26.28 -15.70
N ILE A 106 15.29 25.20 -14.92
CA ILE A 106 14.24 24.20 -15.07
C ILE A 106 13.00 24.61 -14.26
N ASP A 107 11.85 24.67 -14.93
CA ASP A 107 10.56 24.69 -14.26
C ASP A 107 10.01 23.27 -14.12
N PHE A 108 10.29 22.65 -12.97
CA PHE A 108 9.80 21.30 -12.64
C PHE A 108 8.28 21.14 -12.67
N SER A 109 7.51 22.22 -12.74
CA SER A 109 6.05 22.14 -12.83
C SER A 109 5.56 21.76 -14.22
N SER A 110 6.33 22.07 -15.26
CA SER A 110 5.94 21.88 -16.66
C SER A 110 7.01 21.24 -17.54
N THR A 111 8.27 21.16 -17.09
CA THR A 111 9.35 20.55 -17.86
C THR A 111 9.01 19.10 -18.20
N PRO A 112 9.15 18.69 -19.47
CA PRO A 112 8.93 17.31 -19.87
C PRO A 112 9.92 16.40 -19.16
N PHE A 113 9.50 15.17 -18.89
CA PHE A 113 10.35 14.13 -18.35
C PHE A 113 10.17 12.85 -19.16
N GLY A 114 11.22 12.05 -19.19
CA GLY A 114 11.27 10.79 -19.92
C GLY A 114 11.10 9.59 -19.00
N GLU A 115 12.06 8.68 -19.07
CA GLU A 115 12.04 7.42 -18.34
C GLU A 115 12.16 7.63 -16.83
N VAL A 116 11.40 6.82 -16.09
CA VAL A 116 11.44 6.72 -14.63
C VAL A 116 12.07 5.38 -14.28
N PHE A 117 13.02 5.38 -13.37
CA PHE A 117 13.72 4.19 -12.92
C PHE A 117 13.55 4.01 -11.42
N THR A 118 13.48 2.75 -10.99
CA THR A 118 13.53 2.34 -9.58
C THR A 118 14.76 1.48 -9.37
N VAL A 119 15.16 1.26 -8.12
CA VAL A 119 16.24 0.32 -7.79
C VAL A 119 15.64 -0.96 -7.23
N ASP A 120 16.07 -2.11 -7.75
CA ASP A 120 15.65 -3.41 -7.26
C ASP A 120 16.42 -3.83 -5.98
N ALA A 121 16.07 -4.99 -5.42
CA ALA A 121 16.71 -5.51 -4.22
C ALA A 121 18.22 -5.82 -4.38
N ARG A 122 18.73 -5.88 -5.62
CA ARG A 122 20.15 -6.10 -5.94
C ARG A 122 20.90 -4.81 -6.18
N GLY A 123 20.24 -3.65 -6.05
CA GLY A 123 20.84 -2.36 -6.33
C GLY A 123 20.88 -2.00 -7.82
N GLN A 124 20.18 -2.74 -8.68
CA GLN A 124 20.15 -2.47 -10.12
C GLN A 124 19.06 -1.46 -10.45
N SER A 125 19.40 -0.48 -11.29
CA SER A 125 18.42 0.45 -11.85
C SER A 125 17.57 -0.28 -12.90
N ILE A 126 16.26 -0.28 -12.70
CA ILE A 126 15.28 -0.91 -13.59
C ILE A 126 14.24 0.13 -14.03
N LEU A 127 13.83 0.05 -15.29
CA LEU A 127 12.79 0.92 -15.83
C LEU A 127 11.46 0.66 -15.11
N TYR A 128 10.89 1.70 -14.50
CA TYR A 128 9.59 1.64 -13.86
C TYR A 128 8.50 1.42 -14.91
N ARG A 129 7.79 0.30 -14.77
CA ARG A 129 6.63 -0.05 -15.60
C ARG A 129 5.42 -0.30 -14.70
N PRO A 130 4.42 0.61 -14.67
CA PRO A 130 3.26 0.50 -13.77
C PRO A 130 2.49 -0.83 -13.90
N ALA A 131 2.52 -1.44 -15.10
CA ALA A 131 1.78 -2.66 -15.41
C ALA A 131 2.41 -3.97 -14.87
N TRP A 132 3.61 -3.94 -14.26
CA TRP A 132 4.35 -5.16 -13.91
C TRP A 132 4.15 -5.70 -12.48
N ARG A 133 3.14 -5.27 -11.71
CA ARG A 133 2.75 -6.12 -10.56
C ARG A 133 2.05 -7.37 -11.08
N ALA A 134 2.85 -8.42 -11.35
CA ALA A 134 2.32 -9.77 -11.40
C ALA A 134 1.55 -10.00 -10.08
N PRO A 135 0.31 -10.51 -10.12
CA PRO A 135 -0.39 -10.94 -8.92
C PRO A 135 0.52 -11.90 -8.15
N ASP A 136 0.47 -11.87 -6.81
CA ASP A 136 1.04 -12.90 -5.96
C ASP A 136 0.80 -14.29 -6.57
N PRO A 137 1.76 -15.23 -6.51
CA PRO A 137 1.53 -16.59 -6.96
C PRO A 137 0.27 -17.10 -6.25
N VAL A 138 -0.81 -17.25 -7.01
CA VAL A 138 -2.07 -17.79 -6.51
C VAL A 138 -1.74 -19.19 -6.01
N VAL A 139 -1.67 -19.34 -4.68
CA VAL A 139 -1.59 -20.66 -4.05
C VAL A 139 -2.76 -21.47 -4.62
N PRO A 140 -2.50 -22.58 -5.33
CA PRO A 140 -3.58 -23.34 -5.95
C PRO A 140 -4.59 -23.74 -4.89
N ARG A 141 -5.81 -23.24 -5.01
CA ARG A 141 -6.94 -23.71 -4.20
C ARG A 141 -7.01 -25.24 -4.35
N PRO A 142 -6.97 -26.03 -3.27
CA PRO A 142 -7.07 -27.48 -3.37
C PRO A 142 -8.37 -27.84 -4.11
N ARG A 143 -8.20 -28.58 -5.21
CA ARG A 143 -9.27 -29.10 -6.04
C ARG A 143 -10.19 -29.96 -5.17
N PRO A 144 -11.51 -29.73 -5.15
CA PRO A 144 -12.42 -30.68 -4.51
C PRO A 144 -12.25 -32.03 -5.21
N ALA A 145 -11.94 -33.07 -4.42
CA ALA A 145 -11.85 -34.43 -4.93
C ALA A 145 -13.16 -34.78 -5.64
N ALA A 146 -13.03 -35.28 -6.86
CA ALA A 146 -14.15 -35.77 -7.65
C ALA A 146 -14.95 -36.78 -6.82
N ARG A 147 -16.24 -36.48 -6.64
CA ARG A 147 -17.23 -37.37 -6.03
C ARG A 147 -17.22 -38.66 -6.84
N GLN A 148 -16.76 -39.74 -6.21
CA GLN A 148 -16.76 -41.07 -6.80
C GLN A 148 -18.18 -41.44 -7.25
N THR A 149 -18.23 -42.04 -8.43
CA THR A 149 -19.37 -42.71 -9.06
C THR A 149 -20.22 -43.51 -8.07
N ALA A 150 -21.42 -43.05 -7.77
CA ALA A 150 -22.49 -43.89 -7.25
C ALA A 150 -23.28 -44.43 -8.44
N GLN A 151 -23.21 -45.76 -8.59
CA GLN A 151 -23.83 -46.55 -9.63
C GLN A 151 -25.33 -46.28 -9.75
N ILE A 152 -25.81 -46.22 -10.99
CA ILE A 152 -27.22 -46.31 -11.33
C ILE A 152 -27.69 -47.72 -10.95
N GLN A 153 -28.56 -47.84 -9.96
CA GLN A 153 -29.42 -48.99 -9.78
C GLN A 153 -30.85 -48.54 -9.49
N THR A 154 -31.75 -48.92 -10.38
CA THR A 154 -33.20 -49.01 -10.17
C THR A 154 -33.70 -50.14 -11.06
N PRO A 155 -34.88 -50.75 -10.82
CA PRO A 155 -35.81 -50.60 -9.69
C PRO A 155 -36.41 -51.95 -9.20
N ALA A 156 -37.05 -51.98 -8.02
CA ALA A 156 -38.34 -52.67 -7.81
C ALA A 156 -38.83 -52.50 -6.35
N GLN A 157 -40.08 -52.02 -6.23
CA GLN A 157 -41.16 -52.39 -5.30
C GLN A 157 -40.78 -52.60 -3.80
N THR A 158 -41.47 -52.01 -2.82
CA THR A 158 -42.85 -52.43 -2.45
C THR A 158 -43.44 -51.44 -1.44
N LYS A 159 -44.75 -51.21 -1.59
CA LYS A 159 -45.74 -50.70 -0.62
C LYS A 159 -45.42 -50.95 0.88
N ALA A 160 -45.83 -49.98 1.70
CA ALA A 160 -46.77 -50.12 2.84
C ALA A 160 -46.34 -49.46 4.18
N VAL A 161 -47.26 -48.61 4.66
CA VAL A 161 -47.80 -48.57 6.04
C VAL A 161 -47.06 -47.77 7.13
N VAL A 162 -47.73 -46.67 7.48
CA VAL A 162 -47.94 -46.03 8.79
C VAL A 162 -47.58 -46.89 10.01
N GLY A 163 -46.79 -46.34 10.93
CA GLY A 163 -46.59 -46.89 12.28
C GLY A 163 -45.95 -45.86 13.21
N ALA A 164 -46.62 -45.60 14.32
CA ALA A 164 -46.35 -44.58 15.33
C ALA A 164 -45.24 -44.95 16.33
N GLY A 165 -44.77 -43.95 17.10
CA GLY A 165 -44.02 -44.10 18.34
C GLY A 165 -42.71 -43.31 18.35
N SER A 166 -42.66 -42.07 18.85
CA SER A 166 -42.57 -41.66 20.26
C SER A 166 -41.12 -41.40 20.74
N ALA A 167 -40.99 -40.24 21.40
CA ALA A 167 -40.04 -39.89 22.46
C ALA A 167 -38.64 -39.36 22.10
N GLY A 168 -38.34 -38.18 22.64
CA GLY A 168 -36.96 -37.70 22.81
C GLY A 168 -36.81 -36.18 22.85
N LEU A 169 -37.42 -35.50 23.82
CA LEU A 169 -37.09 -34.10 24.16
C LEU A 169 -35.63 -34.01 24.66
N ALA A 170 -34.89 -33.00 24.18
CA ALA A 170 -33.75 -32.44 24.90
C ALA A 170 -33.75 -30.89 24.73
N PRO A 171 -33.67 -30.10 25.81
CA PRO A 171 -33.69 -28.64 25.76
C PRO A 171 -32.30 -28.02 25.47
N PRO A 172 -32.24 -26.77 24.95
CA PRO A 172 -30.98 -26.06 24.73
C PRO A 172 -30.45 -25.37 26.00
N THR A 173 -29.17 -25.55 26.29
CA THR A 173 -28.42 -24.86 27.36
C THR A 173 -27.89 -23.50 26.85
N PRO A 174 -28.02 -22.39 27.61
CA PRO A 174 -27.50 -21.07 27.19
C PRO A 174 -25.99 -20.89 27.46
N PRO A 175 -25.31 -19.93 26.79
CA PRO A 175 -23.90 -19.64 26.99
C PRO A 175 -23.65 -18.77 28.24
N PRO A 176 -22.46 -18.86 28.89
CA PRO A 176 -22.13 -18.06 30.06
C PRO A 176 -21.67 -16.63 29.71
N THR A 177 -22.18 -15.70 30.50
CA THR A 177 -21.82 -14.29 30.59
C THR A 177 -20.49 -14.07 31.31
N GLY A 178 -19.62 -13.26 30.71
CA GLY A 178 -18.86 -12.20 31.40
C GLY A 178 -17.58 -12.56 32.14
N LEU A 179 -16.45 -12.02 31.67
CA LEU A 179 -15.32 -11.62 32.52
C LEU A 179 -14.92 -10.20 32.18
N GLN A 180 -15.09 -9.33 33.18
CA GLN A 180 -14.68 -7.93 33.19
C GLN A 180 -13.15 -7.83 33.24
N THR A 181 -12.56 -6.96 32.43
CA THR A 181 -11.15 -6.57 32.52
C THR A 181 -11.01 -5.36 33.45
N PRO A 182 -10.17 -5.40 34.50
CA PRO A 182 -9.92 -4.22 35.33
C PRO A 182 -8.94 -3.24 34.65
N LEU A 183 -9.27 -1.94 34.74
CA LEU A 183 -8.50 -0.80 34.28
C LEU A 183 -7.18 -0.63 35.07
N PRO A 184 -6.04 -0.31 34.44
CA PRO A 184 -4.81 0.05 35.17
C PRO A 184 -4.84 1.50 35.69
N ARG A 185 -4.33 1.71 36.92
CA ARG A 185 -4.19 3.02 37.58
C ARG A 185 -3.02 3.83 36.99
N PRO A 186 -3.11 5.17 36.94
CA PRO A 186 -2.00 6.03 36.52
C PRO A 186 -0.94 6.22 37.62
N PRO A 187 0.33 6.47 37.26
CA PRO A 187 1.42 6.70 38.20
C PRO A 187 1.41 8.12 38.81
N PRO A 188 2.06 8.33 39.98
CA PRO A 188 2.11 9.62 40.65
C PRO A 188 3.08 10.61 39.95
N ARG A 189 2.73 11.90 40.00
CA ARG A 189 3.56 13.00 39.47
C ARG A 189 4.73 13.31 40.41
N PRO A 190 5.92 13.66 39.87
CA PRO A 190 7.05 14.13 40.68
C PRO A 190 6.83 15.57 41.17
N ALA A 191 7.43 15.86 42.34
CA ALA A 191 7.48 17.17 42.99
C ALA A 191 8.59 18.06 42.40
#